data_AF-A0A354ITB6-F1
#
_entry.id   AF-A0A354ITB6-F1
#
_cell.length_a   1.000
_cell.length_b   1.000
_cell.length_c   1.000
_cell.angle_alpha   90.00
_cell.angle_beta   90.00
_cell.angle_gamma   90.00
#
_symmetry.space_group_name_H-M   'P 1'
#
loop_
_entity.id
_entity.type
_entity.pdbx_description
1 polymer ?
#
loop_
_entity_poly.entity_id
_entity_poly.type
_entity_poly.pdbx_seq_one_letter_code
_entity_poly.pdbx_strand_id
1 'polypeptide(L)'
;MTPDEQIARGEHAKRLLDDPLLKEALAEIKQAVVEQWAALSVQNKEQAEELKRLLWAAKQFEAIFVAHVGGATIARSELLLETNMQIKAEAVQRRINGT
;
A
#
# COMPACT_ATOMS: atom_id res chain seq x y z
N MET A 1 -4.63 11.02 -11.62
CA MET A 1 -5.15 10.85 -10.26
C MET A 1 -4.68 12.05 -9.47
N THR A 2 -5.59 12.86 -8.94
CA THR A 2 -5.26 14.05 -8.14
C THR A 2 -4.61 13.65 -6.81
N PRO A 3 -3.92 14.57 -6.10
CA PRO A 3 -3.38 14.28 -4.77
C PRO A 3 -4.46 13.77 -3.80
N ASP A 4 -5.65 14.38 -3.82
CA ASP A 4 -6.78 13.96 -2.97
C ASP A 4 -7.27 12.54 -3.30
N GLU A 5 -7.34 12.18 -4.57
CA GLU A 5 -7.70 10.82 -5.00
C GLU A 5 -6.64 9.79 -4.55
N GLN A 6 -5.35 10.14 -4.61
CA GLN A 6 -4.28 9.26 -4.14
C GLN A 6 -4.33 9.06 -2.62
N ILE A 7 -4.61 10.14 -1.87
CA ILE A 7 -4.78 10.10 -0.42
C ILE A 7 -5.96 9.19 -0.05
N ALA A 8 -7.13 9.44 -0.66
CA ALA A 8 -8.32 8.63 -0.42
C ALA A 8 -8.04 7.15 -0.73
N ARG A 9 -7.44 6.85 -1.88
CA ARG A 9 -7.10 5.48 -2.26
C ARG A 9 -6.16 4.80 -1.25
N GLY A 10 -5.16 5.50 -0.72
CA GLY A 10 -4.29 4.95 0.33
C GLY A 10 -5.01 4.74 1.66
N GLU A 11 -5.95 5.60 2.04
CA GLU A 11 -6.79 5.40 3.23
C GLU A 11 -7.71 4.19 3.08
N HIS A 12 -8.31 4.00 1.90
CA HIS A 12 -9.04 2.79 1.56
C HIS A 12 -8.16 1.54 1.63
N ALA A 13 -6.95 1.61 1.07
CA ALA A 13 -6.00 0.50 1.13
C ALA A 13 -5.61 0.15 2.57
N LYS A 14 -5.40 1.17 3.42
CA LYS A 14 -5.13 0.98 4.85
C LYS A 14 -6.30 0.29 5.54
N ARG A 15 -7.54 0.73 5.31
CA ARG A 15 -8.73 0.11 5.91
C ARG A 15 -8.86 -1.36 5.53
N LEU A 16 -8.62 -1.71 4.27
CA LEU A 16 -8.62 -3.10 3.83
C LEU A 16 -7.49 -3.90 4.48
N LEU A 17 -6.28 -3.36 4.51
CA LEU A 17 -5.15 -4.02 5.19
C LEU A 17 -5.37 -4.19 6.70
N ASP A 18 -6.16 -3.32 7.33
CA ASP A 18 -6.49 -3.39 8.75
C ASP A 18 -7.70 -4.29 9.05
N ASP A 19 -8.46 -4.68 8.02
CA ASP A 19 -9.64 -5.52 8.14
C ASP A 19 -9.30 -6.90 8.72
N PRO A 20 -9.95 -7.32 9.83
CA PRO A 20 -9.64 -8.60 10.47
C PRO A 20 -9.90 -9.81 9.59
N LEU A 21 -10.99 -9.80 8.81
CA LEU A 21 -11.38 -10.92 7.97
C LEU A 21 -10.41 -11.06 6.78
N LEU A 22 -9.98 -9.95 6.18
CA LEU A 22 -8.97 -10.00 5.12
C LEU A 22 -7.62 -10.54 5.64
N LYS A 23 -7.20 -10.11 6.83
CA LYS A 23 -5.98 -10.61 7.48
C LYS A 23 -6.05 -12.12 7.73
N GLU A 24 -7.17 -12.58 8.27
CA GLU A 24 -7.43 -14.00 8.53
C GLU A 24 -7.40 -14.80 7.23
N ALA A 25 -8.15 -14.38 6.22
CA ALA A 25 -8.20 -15.07 4.93
C ALA A 25 -6.81 -15.16 4.26
N LEU A 26 -6.01 -14.08 4.28
CA LEU A 26 -4.64 -14.11 3.75
C LEU A 26 -3.72 -15.02 4.57
N ALA A 27 -3.90 -15.08 5.89
CA ALA A 27 -3.13 -15.97 6.75
C ALA A 27 -3.49 -17.44 6.47
N GLU A 28 -4.77 -17.76 6.32
CA GLU A 28 -5.26 -19.10 5.94
C GLU A 28 -4.69 -19.55 4.60
N ILE A 29 -4.69 -18.68 3.58
CA ILE A 29 -4.09 -18.99 2.27
C ILE A 29 -2.60 -19.32 2.40
N LYS A 30 -1.84 -18.49 3.13
CA LYS A 30 -0.40 -18.71 3.33
C LYS A 30 -0.15 -20.01 4.08
N GLN A 31 -0.95 -20.29 5.11
CA GLN A 31 -0.85 -21.50 5.91
C GLN A 31 -1.14 -22.75 5.07
N ALA A 32 -2.21 -22.74 4.29
CA ALA A 32 -2.56 -23.83 3.39
C ALA A 32 -1.46 -24.12 2.35
N VAL A 33 -0.80 -23.09 1.82
CA VAL A 33 0.34 -23.26 0.90
C VAL A 33 1.54 -23.90 1.59
N VAL A 34 1.84 -23.49 2.84
CA VAL A 34 2.93 -24.07 3.63
C VAL A 34 2.66 -25.54 4.00
N GLU A 35 1.43 -25.87 4.36
CA GLU A 35 1.02 -27.25 4.67
C GLU A 35 1.12 -28.16 3.45
N GLN A 36 0.64 -27.69 2.29
CA GLN A 36 0.79 -28.42 1.03
C GLN A 36 2.26 -28.59 0.64
N TRP A 37 3.08 -27.57 0.88
CA TRP A 37 4.53 -27.67 0.66
C TRP A 37 5.16 -28.72 1.57
N ALA A 38 4.81 -28.75 2.85
CA ALA A 38 5.35 -29.71 3.82
C ALA A 38 4.94 -31.15 3.52
N ALA A 39 3.76 -31.35 2.92
CA ALA A 39 3.27 -32.66 2.48
C ALA A 39 3.88 -33.12 1.14
N LEU A 40 4.64 -32.24 0.46
CA LEU A 40 5.11 -32.50 -0.89
C LEU A 40 6.30 -33.47 -0.92
N SER A 41 6.23 -34.47 -1.80
CA SER A 41 7.39 -35.33 -2.10
C SER A 41 8.51 -34.54 -2.77
N VAL A 42 9.76 -34.81 -2.39
CA VAL A 42 10.97 -34.16 -2.92
C VAL A 42 11.10 -34.31 -4.46
N GLN A 43 10.47 -35.33 -5.04
CA GLN A 43 10.47 -35.57 -6.48
C GLN A 43 9.54 -34.62 -7.26
N ASN A 44 8.55 -34.01 -6.60
CA ASN A 44 7.54 -33.16 -7.24
C ASN A 44 7.99 -31.71 -7.36
N LYS A 45 9.05 -31.47 -8.14
CA LYS A 45 9.64 -30.13 -8.33
C LYS A 45 8.67 -29.12 -8.95
N GLU A 46 7.82 -29.55 -9.87
CA GLU A 46 6.85 -28.67 -10.55
C GLU A 46 5.80 -28.12 -9.59
N GLN A 47 5.19 -28.99 -8.80
CA GLN A 47 4.21 -28.62 -7.78
C GLN A 47 4.83 -27.72 -6.70
N ALA A 48 6.11 -27.92 -6.37
CA ALA A 48 6.85 -26.99 -5.54
C ALA A 48 6.88 -25.59 -6.20
N GLU A 49 7.34 -25.47 -7.44
CA GLU A 49 7.38 -24.16 -8.11
C GLU A 49 6.00 -23.48 -8.21
N GLU A 50 4.91 -24.25 -8.34
CA GLU A 50 3.54 -23.72 -8.26
C GLU A 50 3.22 -23.13 -6.88
N LEU A 51 3.48 -23.86 -5.80
CA LEU A 51 3.26 -23.39 -4.43
C LEU A 51 4.08 -22.14 -4.12
N LYS A 52 5.33 -22.04 -4.62
CA LYS A 52 6.14 -20.82 -4.51
C LYS A 52 5.47 -19.64 -5.21
N ARG A 53 4.97 -19.83 -6.43
CA ARG A 53 4.27 -18.77 -7.19
C ARG A 53 3.01 -18.30 -6.46
N LEU A 54 2.26 -19.22 -5.87
CA LEU A 54 1.07 -18.87 -5.06
C LEU A 54 1.45 -18.05 -3.83
N LEU A 55 2.46 -18.49 -3.06
CA LEU A 55 2.93 -17.74 -1.89
C LEU A 55 3.48 -16.36 -2.28
N TRP A 56 4.20 -16.27 -3.40
CA TRP A 56 4.68 -15.01 -3.95
C TRP A 56 3.51 -14.08 -4.31
N ALA A 57 2.48 -14.60 -5.00
CA ALA A 57 1.32 -13.81 -5.38
C ALA A 57 0.56 -13.26 -4.15
N ALA A 58 0.39 -14.07 -3.11
CA ALA A 58 -0.20 -13.62 -1.84
C ALA A 58 0.60 -12.48 -1.19
N LYS A 59 1.94 -12.55 -1.22
CA LYS A 59 2.81 -11.46 -0.74
C LYS A 59 2.74 -10.21 -1.61
N GLN A 60 2.66 -10.37 -2.94
CA GLN A 60 2.52 -9.24 -3.87
C GLN A 60 1.20 -8.51 -3.66
N PHE A 61 0.12 -9.24 -3.41
CA PHE A 61 -1.17 -8.66 -3.09
C PHE A 61 -1.03 -7.66 -1.92
N GLU A 62 -0.48 -8.09 -0.78
CA GLU A 62 -0.26 -7.21 0.37
C GLU A 62 0.67 -6.04 0.04
N ALA A 63 1.76 -6.29 -0.69
CA ALA A 63 2.73 -5.28 -1.05
C ALA A 63 2.12 -4.14 -1.88
N ILE A 64 1.17 -4.44 -2.76
CA ILE A 64 0.46 -3.42 -3.56
C ILE A 64 -0.37 -2.49 -2.66
N PHE A 65 -1.09 -3.04 -1.68
CA PHE A 65 -1.85 -2.22 -0.74
C PHE A 65 -0.93 -1.37 0.13
N VAL A 66 0.19 -1.93 0.61
CA VAL A 66 1.19 -1.17 1.38
C VAL A 66 1.75 -0.02 0.54
N ALA A 67 2.05 -0.25 -0.75
CA ALA A 67 2.50 0.80 -1.65
C ALA A 67 1.47 1.93 -1.81
N HIS A 68 0.18 1.60 -1.88
CA HIS A 68 -0.89 2.62 -1.90
C HIS A 68 -0.95 3.45 -0.61
N VAL A 69 -0.77 2.83 0.56
CA VAL A 69 -0.68 3.55 1.84
C VAL A 69 0.53 4.47 1.88
N GLY A 70 1.69 3.98 1.45
CA GLY A 70 2.92 4.78 1.34
C GLY A 70 2.75 5.97 0.40
N GLY A 71 2.16 5.75 -0.78
CA GLY A 71 1.88 6.81 -1.76
C GLY A 71 0.98 7.93 -1.20
N ALA A 72 -0.07 7.58 -0.45
CA ALA A 72 -0.91 8.58 0.21
C ALA A 72 -0.16 9.43 1.25
N THR A 73 0.80 8.84 1.95
CA THR A 73 1.64 9.57 2.92
C THR A 73 2.52 10.60 2.23
N ILE A 74 3.08 10.23 1.07
CA ILE A 74 3.88 11.13 0.24
C ILE A 74 3.00 12.26 -0.32
N ALA A 75 1.87 11.93 -0.96
CA ALA A 75 0.96 12.92 -1.53
C ALA A 75 0.46 13.95 -0.50
N ARG A 76 0.15 13.51 0.73
CA ARG A 76 -0.22 14.42 1.83
C ARG A 76 0.91 15.38 2.20
N SER A 77 2.14 14.88 2.22
CA SER A 77 3.31 15.68 2.55
C SER A 77 3.57 16.74 1.47
N GLU A 78 3.44 16.37 0.20
CA GLU A 78 3.56 17.30 -0.93
C GLU A 78 2.50 18.40 -0.89
N LEU A 79 1.23 18.05 -0.67
CA LEU A 79 0.13 19.02 -0.58
C LEU A 79 0.34 20.03 0.56
N LEU A 80 0.83 19.56 1.71
CA LEU A 80 1.17 20.43 2.85
C LEU A 80 2.31 21.40 2.51
N LEU A 81 3.34 20.93 1.79
CA LEU A 81 4.44 21.78 1.35
C LEU A 81 3.96 22.86 0.38
N GLU A 82 3.16 22.50 -0.61
CA GLU A 82 2.58 23.44 -1.59
C GLU A 82 1.71 24.50 -0.91
N THR A 83 0.83 24.07 0.00
CA THR A 83 -0.04 24.98 0.77
C THR A 83 0.78 25.99 1.57
N ASN A 84 1.85 25.53 2.24
CA ASN A 84 2.73 26.39 3.01
C ASN A 84 3.49 27.39 2.12
N MET A 85 3.90 26.99 0.92
CA MET A 85 4.55 27.89 -0.03
C MET A 85 3.58 28.97 -0.53
N GLN A 86 2.33 28.62 -0.82
CA GLN A 86 1.29 29.57 -1.22
C GLN A 86 1.00 30.58 -0.11
N ILE A 87 0.80 30.13 1.12
CA ILE A 87 0.56 31.02 2.28
C ILE A 87 1.72 32.03 2.43
N LYS A 88 2.97 31.57 2.31
CA LYS A 88 4.15 32.44 2.37
C LYS A 88 4.19 33.44 1.21
N ALA A 89 3.90 33.00 -0.01
CA ALA A 89 3.88 33.86 -1.18
C ALA A 89 2.80 34.96 -1.06
N GLU A 90 1.60 34.60 -0.61
CA GLU A 90 0.53 35.55 -0.35
C GLU A 90 0.91 36.57 0.73
N ALA A 91 1.53 36.13 1.83
CA ALA A 91 1.98 37.03 2.89
C ALA A 91 3.02 38.03 2.39
N VAL A 92 3.96 37.59 1.53
CA VAL A 92 4.93 38.47 0.88
C VAL A 92 4.23 39.46 -0.04
N GLN A 93 3.28 39.01 -0.86
CA GLN A 93 2.56 39.88 -1.79
C GLN A 93 1.74 40.96 -1.06
N ARG A 94 1.06 40.59 0.03
CA ARG A 94 0.33 41.56 0.88
C ARG A 94 1.26 42.58 1.49
N ARG A 95 2.47 42.18 1.89
CA ARG A 95 3.47 43.11 2.43
C ARG A 95 3.98 44.08 1.38
N ILE A 96 4.19 43.63 0.13
CA ILE A 96 4.63 44.49 -0.98
C ILE A 96 3.53 45.48 -1.38
N ASN A 97 2.27 45.03 -1.47
CA ASN A 97 1.15 45.86 -1.92
C ASN A 97 0.59 46.78 -0.81
N GLY A 98 0.97 46.56 0.45
CA GLY A 98 0.55 47.36 1.62
C GLY A 98 1.55 48.45 2.03
N THR A 99 2.63 48.64 1.27
CA THR A 99 3.60 49.75 1.35
C THR A 99 3.54 50.58 0.09
#